data_AF-A0A5C3MM80-F1
#
_entry.id   AF-A0A5C3MM80-F1
#
_cell.length_a   1.000
_cell.length_b   1.000
_cell.length_c   1.000
_cell.angle_alpha   90.00
_cell.angle_beta   90.00
_cell.angle_gamma   90.00
#
_symmetry.space_group_name_H-M   'P 1'
#
loop_
_entity.id
_entity.type
_entity.pdbx_description
1 polymer ?
#
loop_
_entity_poly.entity_id
_entity_poly.type
_entity_poly.pdbx_seq_one_letter_code
_entity_poly.pdbx_strand_id
1 'polypeptide(L)'
;MHLSSKEALTTIVSTLGGPEINPADIEWTTDIPKGKELVDWLAAQIKLVEVDDELDDEQKRVQYQAALLYTALEAEEVAIMSHLKGSSASPPAEIEPKSLPVIPVDYMTPSRLDKQAEFMNQDTALLEREIEVLKARLQLTTLASKKMEQSITSLHSLVQKNDAEILERQERLSNLSIQADMTIASALTNADSLLESLGCKSLSAGDLDLMLEPVSNATQTLTSLSSLHTALLSQAQSQKQFLDARCMKKTTPLHIEEVKAEAAHLFRAFDKLNFDEAEETAYTEELQALCGRLEAGQEGTLEEIMGEMEGDNDGEVYNKKPDVYHEVERAWSLDQAELLDWRRDYLDDTLNTLRPTLLDPLTAFHTSLSDSASQMREAEALLGTLGEEMEEVVDDVRGAKEFQASNNMRKESDEVELELLERELKRVLKENKSLRPQGAPPLVLLTEEDILAELEMLKAQERELEAREAAWVSGLPMVLNTLTSSHAPLLSTAYLNSPLNTSPPFQHPLDVATLETTAKSTAGELSGLVSRLQKEVADTMDAGRTKRKLGAFVDRWNAEQHMGKR
;
A
#
# COMPACT_ATOMS: atom_id res chain seq x y z
N MET A 1 -6.97 83.48 46.61
CA MET A 1 -6.66 84.46 47.70
C MET A 1 -5.19 84.29 48.07
N HIS A 2 -4.37 85.33 48.15
CA HIS A 2 -2.96 85.15 48.54
C HIS A 2 -2.88 84.69 50.01
N LEU A 3 -2.51 83.42 50.26
CA LEU A 3 -2.16 82.97 51.61
C LEU A 3 -1.11 83.90 52.20
N SER A 4 -1.36 84.37 53.42
CA SER A 4 -0.36 85.12 54.18
C SER A 4 0.88 84.23 54.35
N SER A 5 2.09 84.79 54.29
CA SER A 5 3.34 84.00 54.43
C SER A 5 3.36 83.17 55.72
N LYS A 6 2.62 83.62 56.76
CA LYS A 6 2.41 82.91 58.02
C LYS A 6 1.57 81.63 57.85
N GLU A 7 0.45 81.73 57.14
CA GLU A 7 -0.46 80.62 56.86
C GLU A 7 0.21 79.59 55.94
N ALA A 8 0.99 80.07 54.96
CA ALA A 8 1.81 79.20 54.12
C ALA A 8 2.79 78.37 54.96
N LEU A 9 3.47 78.98 55.93
CA LEU A 9 4.43 78.28 56.79
C LEU A 9 3.76 77.24 57.71
N THR A 10 2.59 77.54 58.29
CA THR A 10 1.83 76.55 59.08
C THR A 10 1.40 75.36 58.23
N THR A 11 1.05 75.60 56.96
CA THR A 11 0.74 74.54 56.01
C THR A 11 1.98 73.71 55.67
N ILE A 12 3.16 74.32 55.44
CA ILE A 12 4.44 73.57 55.26
C ILE A 12 4.67 72.62 56.44
N VAL A 13 4.63 73.14 57.66
CA VAL A 13 4.97 72.36 58.86
C VAL A 13 4.01 71.17 59.01
N SER A 14 2.71 71.37 58.83
CA SER A 14 1.72 70.29 58.90
C SER A 14 1.87 69.27 57.76
N THR A 15 2.18 69.72 56.53
CA THR A 15 2.38 68.83 55.37
C THR A 15 3.61 67.94 55.50
N LEU A 16 4.66 68.42 56.19
CA LEU A 16 5.86 67.65 56.51
C LEU A 16 5.72 66.77 57.77
N GLY A 17 4.50 66.65 58.32
CA GLY A 17 4.22 65.82 59.51
C GLY A 17 4.64 66.46 60.84
N GLY A 18 4.86 67.77 60.86
CA GLY A 18 5.10 68.55 62.08
C GLY A 18 3.81 68.84 62.87
N PRO A 19 3.93 69.42 64.08
CA PRO A 19 2.78 69.75 64.91
C PRO A 19 1.89 70.81 64.24
N GLU A 20 0.59 70.81 64.55
CA GLU A 20 -0.32 71.88 64.15
C GLU A 20 0.04 73.16 64.92
N ILE A 21 0.64 74.12 64.21
CA ILE A 21 1.02 75.42 64.77
C ILE A 21 -0.04 76.45 64.36
N ASN A 22 -0.56 77.21 65.32
CA ASN A 22 -1.48 78.30 65.02
C ASN A 22 -0.70 79.48 64.40
N PRO A 23 -1.15 80.11 63.31
CA PRO A 23 -0.47 81.28 62.72
C PRO A 23 -0.21 82.42 63.70
N ALA A 24 -1.03 82.55 64.75
CA ALA A 24 -0.81 83.51 65.84
C ALA A 24 0.47 83.23 66.66
N ASP A 25 0.87 81.96 66.79
CA ASP A 25 2.05 81.55 67.57
C ASP A 25 3.37 81.90 66.87
N ILE A 26 3.32 82.21 65.58
CA ILE A 26 4.49 82.55 64.75
C ILE A 26 4.55 84.07 64.49
N GLU A 27 3.57 84.83 64.95
CA GLU A 27 3.46 86.27 64.70
C GLU A 27 4.70 87.05 65.17
N TRP A 28 5.29 86.65 66.31
CA TRP A 28 6.52 87.24 66.83
C TRP A 28 7.72 87.12 65.87
N THR A 29 7.76 86.11 65.01
CA THR A 29 8.86 85.95 64.03
C THR A 29 8.80 86.99 62.92
N THR A 30 7.60 87.51 62.62
CA THR A 30 7.41 88.55 61.60
C THR A 30 7.73 89.96 62.08
N ASP A 31 7.83 90.16 63.40
CA ASP A 31 8.29 91.40 64.02
C ASP A 31 9.81 91.58 63.92
N ILE A 32 10.55 90.48 63.65
CA ILE A 32 11.99 90.48 63.46
C ILE A 32 12.28 90.49 61.94
N PRO A 33 13.05 91.47 61.40
CA PRO A 33 13.29 91.59 59.96
C PRO A 33 13.85 90.30 59.33
N LYS A 34 14.83 89.66 59.98
CA LYS A 34 15.42 88.40 59.52
C LYS A 34 14.46 87.20 59.64
N GLY A 35 13.57 87.22 60.63
CA GLY A 35 12.54 86.20 60.79
C GLY A 35 11.51 86.29 59.68
N LYS A 36 11.07 87.51 59.35
CA LYS A 36 10.20 87.77 58.21
C LYS A 36 10.80 87.31 56.88
N GLU A 37 12.07 87.62 56.62
CA GLU A 37 12.77 87.15 55.40
C GLU A 37 12.79 85.62 55.28
N LEU A 38 13.02 84.90 56.39
CA LEU A 38 13.02 83.44 56.40
C LEU A 38 11.63 82.86 56.15
N VAL A 39 10.60 83.42 56.80
CA VAL A 39 9.20 83.01 56.62
C VAL A 39 8.73 83.29 55.19
N ASP A 40 9.10 84.44 54.62
CA ASP A 40 8.80 84.79 53.23
C ASP A 40 9.54 83.88 52.25
N TRP A 41 10.80 83.50 52.53
CA TRP A 41 11.56 82.56 51.71
C TRP A 41 10.95 81.15 51.72
N LEU A 42 10.55 80.64 52.89
CA LEU A 42 9.87 79.35 53.03
C LEU A 42 8.51 79.37 52.33
N ALA A 43 7.73 80.43 52.53
CA ALA A 43 6.46 80.61 51.84
C ALA A 43 6.64 80.72 50.31
N ALA A 44 7.76 81.28 49.83
CA ALA A 44 8.09 81.34 48.41
C ALA A 44 8.37 79.95 47.80
N GLN A 45 8.83 78.97 48.59
CA GLN A 45 9.04 77.60 48.10
C GLN A 45 7.73 76.91 47.73
N ILE A 46 6.63 77.23 48.41
CA ILE A 46 5.29 76.75 48.01
C ILE A 46 4.75 77.55 46.82
N LYS A 47 4.96 78.88 46.79
CA LYS A 47 4.41 79.76 45.74
C LYS A 47 4.99 79.52 44.35
N LEU A 48 6.07 78.75 44.22
CA LEU A 48 6.67 78.34 42.95
C LEU A 48 5.81 77.32 42.17
N VAL A 49 4.86 76.67 42.84
CA VAL A 49 3.86 75.81 42.19
C VAL A 49 2.54 76.57 42.17
N GLU A 50 2.09 77.02 40.99
CA GLU A 50 0.75 77.58 40.81
C GLU A 50 -0.27 76.48 41.09
N VAL A 51 -0.72 76.39 42.35
CA VAL A 51 -1.77 75.46 42.76
C VAL A 51 -3.10 76.05 42.32
N ASP A 52 -3.80 75.34 41.45
CA ASP A 52 -5.13 75.72 41.00
C ASP A 52 -6.09 75.74 42.21
N ASP A 53 -6.77 76.88 42.41
CA ASP A 53 -7.62 77.12 43.59
C ASP A 53 -8.82 76.11 43.61
N GLU A 54 -9.12 75.45 42.48
CA GLU A 54 -10.16 74.44 42.30
C GLU A 54 -9.81 73.01 42.80
N LEU A 55 -8.56 72.74 43.19
CA LEU A 55 -8.16 71.40 43.66
C LEU A 55 -8.66 71.08 45.08
N ASP A 56 -8.95 69.80 45.32
CA ASP A 56 -9.33 69.28 46.65
C ASP A 56 -8.16 69.39 47.64
N ASP A 57 -8.46 69.49 48.94
CA ASP A 57 -7.47 69.71 50.00
C ASP A 57 -6.41 68.59 50.04
N GLU A 58 -6.80 67.34 49.72
CA GLU A 58 -5.90 66.18 49.60
C GLU A 58 -4.93 66.35 48.42
N GLN A 59 -5.39 66.86 47.28
CA GLN A 59 -4.58 67.08 46.09
C GLN A 59 -3.64 68.28 46.27
N LYS A 60 -4.11 69.35 46.92
CA LYS A 60 -3.29 70.48 47.33
C LYS A 60 -2.18 70.02 48.28
N ARG A 61 -2.50 69.13 49.23
CA ARG A 61 -1.50 68.52 50.13
C ARG A 61 -0.45 67.71 49.38
N VAL A 62 -0.84 66.88 48.41
CA VAL A 62 0.09 66.09 47.57
C VAL A 62 0.98 67.00 46.72
N GLN A 63 0.44 68.08 46.15
CA GLN A 63 1.23 69.06 45.38
C GLN A 63 2.19 69.85 46.26
N TYR A 64 1.76 70.28 47.45
CA TYR A 64 2.64 70.91 48.43
C TYR A 64 3.74 69.94 48.88
N GLN A 65 3.41 68.67 49.12
CA GLN A 65 4.40 67.65 49.44
C GLN A 65 5.40 67.43 48.30
N ALA A 66 4.96 67.43 47.04
CA ALA A 66 5.83 67.31 45.87
C ALA A 66 6.75 68.53 45.69
N ALA A 67 6.25 69.75 45.93
CA ALA A 67 7.05 70.97 45.91
C ALA A 67 8.11 70.98 47.01
N LEU A 68 7.73 70.49 48.21
CA LEU A 68 8.61 70.40 49.36
C LEU A 68 9.60 69.23 49.26
N LEU A 69 9.38 68.25 48.39
CA LEU A 69 10.23 67.07 48.21
C LEU A 69 11.68 67.40 47.80
N TYR A 70 11.88 68.56 47.17
CA TYR A 70 13.22 69.04 46.76
C TYR A 70 13.91 69.90 47.83
N THR A 71 13.18 70.34 48.85
CA THR A 71 13.69 71.27 49.88
C THR A 71 13.69 70.67 51.29
N ALA A 72 12.86 69.65 51.52
CA ALA A 72 12.80 68.88 52.76
C ALA A 72 13.66 67.63 52.66
N LEU A 73 14.34 67.30 53.76
CA LEU A 73 15.08 66.06 53.91
C LEU A 73 14.15 64.93 54.34
N GLU A 74 14.28 63.74 53.75
CA GLU A 74 13.56 62.55 54.19
C GLU A 74 14.07 62.08 55.57
N ALA A 75 13.24 61.37 56.32
CA ALA A 75 13.57 60.93 57.68
C ALA A 75 14.87 60.10 57.74
N GLU A 76 15.15 59.32 56.70
CA GLU A 76 16.36 58.52 56.55
C GLU A 76 17.59 59.39 56.26
N GLU A 77 17.44 60.45 55.46
CA GLU A 77 18.49 61.43 55.22
C GLU A 77 18.83 62.21 56.49
N VAL A 78 17.81 62.56 57.29
CA VAL A 78 17.98 63.17 58.60
C VAL A 78 18.70 62.22 59.56
N ALA A 79 18.39 60.90 59.52
CA ALA A 79 19.10 59.89 60.29
C ALA A 79 20.58 59.81 59.88
N ILE A 80 20.88 59.77 58.58
CA ILE A 80 22.27 59.78 58.05
C ILE A 80 23.01 61.06 58.49
N MET A 81 22.37 62.22 58.38
CA MET A 81 22.93 63.51 58.81
C MET A 81 23.19 63.55 60.32
N SER A 82 22.32 62.93 61.13
CA SER A 82 22.50 62.82 62.57
C SER A 82 23.66 61.88 62.94
N HIS A 83 23.85 60.80 62.19
CA HIS A 83 25.00 59.89 62.33
C HIS A 83 26.33 60.54 61.93
N LEU A 84 26.34 61.36 60.88
CA LEU A 84 27.51 62.16 60.48
C LEU A 84 27.89 63.20 61.55
N LYS A 85 26.90 63.85 62.19
CA LYS A 85 27.13 64.74 63.34
C LYS A 85 27.68 64.01 64.57
N GLY A 86 27.31 62.75 64.76
CA GLY A 86 27.85 61.90 65.84
C GLY A 86 29.29 61.43 65.60
N SER A 87 29.79 61.50 64.36
CA SER A 87 31.11 61.00 63.98
C SER A 87 32.19 62.09 63.84
N SER A 88 31.88 63.38 64.03
CA SER A 88 32.86 64.48 64.06
C SER A 88 33.16 64.96 65.49
N ALA A 89 33.76 64.10 66.30
CA ALA A 89 34.38 64.52 67.55
C ALA A 89 35.86 64.91 67.32
N SER A 90 36.11 65.90 66.46
CA SER A 90 37.26 66.82 66.58
C SER A 90 37.00 68.07 65.72
N PRO A 91 37.26 69.29 66.22
CA PRO A 91 37.19 70.49 65.38
C PRO A 91 38.55 70.70 64.69
N PRO A 92 38.65 70.73 63.35
CA PRO A 92 39.68 71.51 62.71
C PRO A 92 39.25 72.98 62.73
N ALA A 93 40.16 73.82 63.22
CA ALA A 93 40.05 75.25 63.20
C ALA A 93 39.89 75.79 61.77
N GLU A 94 39.13 76.89 61.67
CA GLU A 94 39.14 77.88 60.59
C GLU A 94 38.88 77.37 59.16
N ILE A 95 37.60 77.39 58.75
CA ILE A 95 37.22 77.53 57.34
C ILE A 95 36.23 78.69 57.22
N GLU A 96 36.60 79.64 56.36
CA GLU A 96 35.87 80.85 56.00
C GLU A 96 34.44 80.58 55.46
N PRO A 97 33.50 81.52 55.64
CA PRO A 97 32.13 81.34 55.19
C PRO A 97 31.99 81.82 53.74
N LYS A 98 32.18 80.94 52.73
CA LYS A 98 31.80 81.24 51.32
C LYS A 98 31.89 80.02 50.37
N SER A 99 31.10 78.98 50.62
CA SER A 99 30.54 78.15 49.53
C SER A 99 29.37 77.35 50.09
N LEU A 100 28.18 77.54 49.50
CA LEU A 100 27.03 76.68 49.77
C LEU A 100 27.38 75.25 49.32
N PRO A 101 27.07 74.20 50.09
CA PRO A 101 27.25 72.83 49.65
C PRO A 101 26.39 72.59 48.40
N VAL A 102 27.05 72.36 47.27
CA VAL A 102 26.40 72.02 46.00
C VAL A 102 25.87 70.58 46.15
N ILE A 103 24.56 70.42 46.11
CA ILE A 103 23.89 69.12 46.06
C ILE A 103 24.36 68.42 44.77
N PRO A 104 24.83 67.15 44.80
CA PRO A 104 25.18 66.41 43.60
C PRO A 104 23.99 66.34 42.64
N VAL A 105 24.20 66.66 41.36
CA VAL A 105 23.14 66.73 40.33
C VAL A 105 22.40 65.38 40.18
N ASP A 106 23.04 64.27 40.54
CA ASP A 106 22.51 62.91 40.44
C ASP A 106 22.00 62.33 41.77
N TYR A 107 21.72 63.19 42.76
CA TYR A 107 21.19 62.71 44.03
C TYR A 107 19.76 62.16 43.86
N MET A 108 19.58 60.87 44.14
CA MET A 108 18.28 60.22 44.23
C MET A 108 17.90 60.06 45.70
N THR A 109 16.69 60.47 46.05
CA THR A 109 16.17 60.30 47.42
C THR A 109 16.04 58.80 47.76
N PRO A 110 16.21 58.40 49.03
CA PRO A 110 16.04 57.01 49.48
C PRO A 110 14.73 56.38 49.01
N SER A 111 13.61 57.11 49.11
CA SER A 111 12.30 56.65 48.63
C SER A 111 12.25 56.31 47.13
N ARG A 112 13.07 56.97 46.30
CA ARG A 112 13.18 56.69 44.86
C ARG A 112 14.08 55.49 44.59
N LEU A 113 15.15 55.33 45.36
CA LEU A 113 16.05 54.18 45.27
C LEU A 113 15.33 52.88 45.67
N ASP A 114 14.54 52.91 46.74
CA ASP A 114 13.76 51.75 47.18
C ASP A 114 12.73 51.32 46.14
N LYS A 115 11.99 52.28 45.58
CA LYS A 115 11.04 51.99 44.48
C LYS A 115 11.73 51.43 43.23
N GLN A 116 12.92 51.95 42.90
CA GLN A 116 13.70 51.42 41.79
C GLN A 116 14.20 50.00 42.08
N ALA A 117 14.64 49.73 43.31
CA ALA A 117 15.06 48.39 43.73
C ALA A 117 13.88 47.40 43.72
N GLU A 118 12.71 47.81 44.21
CA GLU A 118 11.48 47.02 44.12
C GLU A 118 11.09 46.70 42.68
N PHE A 119 11.15 47.69 41.79
CA PHE A 119 10.88 47.50 40.36
C PHE A 119 11.88 46.51 39.74
N MET A 120 13.18 46.66 40.01
CA MET A 120 14.19 45.72 39.52
C MET A 120 13.98 44.30 40.06
N ASN A 121 13.57 44.15 41.32
CA ASN A 121 13.27 42.84 41.91
C ASN A 121 12.02 42.18 41.30
N GLN A 122 11.01 42.97 40.90
CA GLN A 122 9.85 42.45 40.20
C GLN A 122 10.20 42.02 38.77
N ASP A 123 11.02 42.80 38.08
CA ASP A 123 11.50 42.48 36.72
C ASP A 123 12.36 41.22 36.70
N THR A 124 13.27 41.06 37.67
CA THR A 124 14.07 39.83 37.80
C THR A 124 13.20 38.61 38.06
N ALA A 125 12.18 38.72 38.92
CA ALA A 125 11.25 37.63 39.18
C ALA A 125 10.42 37.23 37.94
N LEU A 126 10.05 38.20 37.09
CA LEU A 126 9.38 37.93 35.82
C LEU A 126 10.31 37.22 34.84
N LEU A 127 11.54 37.69 34.69
CA LEU A 127 12.55 37.06 33.83
C LEU A 127 12.87 35.63 34.27
N GLU A 128 13.00 35.38 35.58
CA GLU A 128 13.20 34.03 36.12
C GLU A 128 12.04 33.09 35.74
N ARG A 129 10.80 33.56 35.86
CA ARG A 129 9.62 32.79 35.46
C ARG A 129 9.60 32.50 33.96
N GLU A 130 9.97 33.46 33.12
CA GLU A 130 10.08 33.24 31.67
C GLU A 130 11.16 32.22 31.33
N ILE A 131 12.32 32.29 32.01
CA ILE A 131 13.41 31.31 31.86
C ILE A 131 12.94 29.91 32.24
N GLU A 132 12.15 29.75 33.31
CA GLU A 132 11.58 28.46 33.71
C GLU A 132 10.63 27.90 32.65
N VAL A 133 9.75 28.74 32.08
CA VAL A 133 8.83 28.34 31.00
C VAL A 133 9.61 27.92 29.75
N LEU A 134 10.65 28.67 29.37
CA LEU A 134 11.50 28.33 28.23
C LEU A 134 12.26 27.02 28.47
N LYS A 135 12.79 26.79 29.67
CA LYS A 135 13.42 25.52 30.05
C LYS A 135 12.44 24.35 29.96
N ALA A 136 11.21 24.51 30.46
CA ALA A 136 10.18 23.48 30.35
C ALA A 136 9.80 23.18 28.90
N ARG A 137 9.64 24.22 28.06
CA ARG A 137 9.39 24.07 26.62
C ARG A 137 10.53 23.34 25.92
N LEU A 138 11.78 23.69 26.23
CA LEU A 138 12.96 23.04 25.67
C LEU A 138 13.06 21.55 26.09
N GLN A 139 12.72 21.22 27.33
CA GLN A 139 12.63 19.82 27.78
C GLN A 139 11.53 19.05 27.03
N LEU A 140 10.38 19.67 26.79
CA LEU A 140 9.31 19.05 26.00
C LEU A 140 9.72 18.83 24.54
N THR A 141 10.37 19.81 23.90
CA THR A 141 10.83 19.66 22.50
C THR A 141 11.93 18.62 22.38
N THR A 142 12.87 18.55 23.33
CA THR A 142 13.91 17.50 23.33
C THR A 142 13.32 16.10 23.53
N LEU A 143 12.30 15.95 24.37
CA LEU A 143 11.58 14.68 24.53
C LEU A 143 10.82 14.31 23.25
N ALA A 144 10.13 15.27 22.62
CA ALA A 144 9.45 15.07 21.35
C ALA A 144 10.42 14.65 20.24
N SER A 145 11.59 15.30 20.15
CA SER A 145 12.65 14.97 19.19
C SER A 145 13.16 13.54 19.39
N LYS A 146 13.45 13.13 20.64
CA LYS A 146 13.87 11.75 20.95
C LYS A 146 12.81 10.72 20.55
N LYS A 147 11.53 11.01 20.82
CA LYS A 147 10.43 10.12 20.43
C LYS A 147 10.29 10.01 18.91
N MET A 148 10.52 11.11 18.19
CA MET A 148 10.49 11.12 16.73
C MET A 148 11.66 10.30 16.16
N GLU A 149 12.87 10.45 16.71
CA GLU A 149 14.05 9.66 16.32
C GLU A 149 13.84 8.14 16.57
N GLN A 150 13.26 7.77 17.71
CA GLN A 150 12.86 6.39 17.99
C GLN A 150 11.81 5.86 17.00
N SER A 151 10.86 6.71 16.59
CA SER A 151 9.85 6.33 15.61
C SER A 151 10.45 6.14 14.22
N ILE A 152 11.38 7.02 13.81
CA ILE A 152 12.11 6.92 12.53
C ILE A 152 12.93 5.64 12.47
N THR A 153 13.71 5.35 13.53
CA THR A 153 14.51 4.11 13.60
C THR A 153 13.64 2.85 13.60
N SER A 154 12.49 2.88 14.28
CA SER A 154 11.51 1.78 14.22
C SER A 154 10.88 1.61 12.84
N LEU A 155 10.61 2.69 12.12
CA LEU A 155 10.10 2.61 10.74
C LEU A 155 11.16 2.06 9.80
N HIS A 156 12.41 2.50 9.95
CA HIS A 156 13.52 2.03 9.13
C HIS A 156 13.76 0.52 9.29
N SER A 157 13.69 0.00 10.53
CA SER A 157 13.83 -1.44 10.76
C SER A 157 12.64 -2.25 10.21
N LEU A 158 11.44 -1.69 10.24
CA LEU A 158 10.25 -2.31 9.66
C LEU A 158 10.33 -2.34 8.13
N VAL A 159 10.80 -1.25 7.50
CA VAL A 159 11.05 -1.20 6.04
C VAL A 159 12.09 -2.26 5.66
N GLN A 160 13.24 -2.32 6.33
CA GLN A 160 14.27 -3.33 6.06
C GLN A 160 13.75 -4.76 6.21
N LYS A 161 12.91 -5.01 7.22
CA LYS A 161 12.29 -6.32 7.41
C LYS A 161 11.34 -6.66 6.27
N ASN A 162 10.51 -5.71 5.84
CA ASN A 162 9.60 -5.90 4.71
C ASN A 162 10.38 -6.14 3.42
N ASP A 163 11.47 -5.42 3.17
CA ASP A 163 12.32 -5.61 1.99
C ASP A 163 12.93 -7.03 1.97
N ALA A 164 13.40 -7.51 3.13
CA ALA A 164 13.88 -8.89 3.26
C ALA A 164 12.78 -9.93 2.99
N GLU A 165 11.58 -9.74 3.53
CA GLU A 165 10.43 -10.62 3.26
C GLU A 165 10.01 -10.59 1.78
N ILE A 166 10.07 -9.42 1.12
CA ILE A 166 9.79 -9.29 -0.32
C ILE A 166 10.81 -10.07 -1.13
N LEU A 167 12.11 -9.94 -0.82
CA LEU A 167 13.18 -10.67 -1.50
C LEU A 167 13.03 -12.19 -1.34
N GLU A 168 12.76 -12.67 -0.13
CA GLU A 168 12.53 -14.10 0.13
C GLU A 168 11.33 -14.63 -0.68
N ARG A 169 10.24 -13.86 -0.73
CA ARG A 169 9.05 -14.24 -1.53
C ARG A 169 9.34 -14.19 -3.03
N GLN A 170 10.10 -13.23 -3.52
CA GLN A 170 10.52 -13.17 -4.92
C GLN A 170 11.38 -14.37 -5.30
N GLU A 171 12.33 -14.76 -4.45
CA GLU A 171 13.14 -15.96 -4.66
C GLU A 171 12.27 -17.22 -4.70
N ARG A 172 11.33 -17.35 -3.75
CA ARG A 172 10.39 -18.48 -3.72
C ARG A 172 9.50 -18.53 -4.96
N LEU A 173 8.99 -17.39 -5.42
CA LEU A 173 8.19 -17.31 -6.66
C LEU A 173 9.04 -17.65 -7.89
N SER A 174 10.30 -17.19 -7.95
CA SER A 174 11.22 -17.56 -9.02
C SER A 174 11.49 -19.06 -9.03
N ASN A 175 11.70 -19.67 -7.87
CA ASN A 175 11.92 -21.12 -7.76
C ASN A 175 10.68 -21.92 -8.19
N LEU A 176 9.48 -21.48 -7.79
CA LEU A 176 8.22 -22.07 -8.25
C LEU A 176 8.02 -21.92 -9.76
N SER A 177 8.38 -20.76 -10.32
CA SER A 177 8.34 -20.53 -11.78
C SER A 177 9.27 -21.48 -12.51
N ILE A 178 10.51 -21.63 -12.05
CA ILE A 178 11.48 -22.56 -12.65
C ILE A 178 10.98 -24.00 -12.56
N GLN A 179 10.42 -24.41 -11.42
CA GLN A 179 9.84 -25.74 -11.26
C GLN A 179 8.65 -25.95 -12.21
N ALA A 180 7.77 -24.95 -12.36
CA ALA A 180 6.67 -24.99 -13.31
C ALA A 180 7.19 -25.14 -14.75
N ASP A 181 8.16 -24.32 -15.16
CA ASP A 181 8.75 -24.40 -16.50
C ASP A 181 9.43 -25.76 -16.76
N MET A 182 10.16 -26.30 -15.78
CA MET A 182 10.77 -27.63 -15.88
C MET A 182 9.72 -28.75 -15.98
N THR A 183 8.63 -28.66 -15.22
CA THR A 183 7.54 -29.66 -15.27
C THR A 183 6.73 -29.57 -16.56
N ILE A 184 6.51 -28.36 -17.09
CA ILE A 184 5.86 -28.15 -18.38
C ILE A 184 6.76 -28.68 -19.50
N ALA A 185 8.06 -28.37 -19.46
CA ALA A 185 9.02 -28.86 -20.44
C ALA A 185 9.12 -30.40 -20.42
N SER A 186 9.15 -31.01 -19.23
CA SER A 186 9.18 -32.48 -19.12
C SER A 186 7.87 -33.10 -19.60
N ALA A 187 6.72 -32.54 -19.23
CA ALA A 187 5.41 -32.98 -19.71
C ALA A 187 5.27 -32.86 -21.24
N LEU A 188 5.78 -31.77 -21.83
CA LEU A 188 5.86 -31.57 -23.28
C LEU A 188 6.72 -32.63 -23.95
N THR A 189 7.94 -32.87 -23.45
CA THR A 189 8.82 -33.89 -24.03
C THR A 189 8.21 -35.29 -23.91
N ASN A 190 7.50 -35.57 -22.81
CA ASN A 190 6.82 -36.85 -22.61
C ASN A 190 5.63 -36.98 -23.57
N ALA A 191 4.83 -35.93 -23.74
CA ALA A 191 3.74 -35.89 -24.71
C ALA A 191 4.26 -36.08 -26.14
N ASP A 192 5.33 -35.37 -26.53
CA ASP A 192 5.97 -35.52 -27.84
C ASP A 192 6.49 -36.94 -28.06
N SER A 193 7.09 -37.57 -27.04
CA SER A 193 7.55 -38.97 -27.11
C SER A 193 6.40 -39.96 -27.30
N LEU A 194 5.25 -39.71 -26.64
CA LEU A 194 4.03 -40.52 -26.79
C LEU A 194 3.47 -40.38 -28.21
N LEU A 195 3.45 -39.16 -28.73
CA LEU A 195 3.00 -38.85 -30.10
C LEU A 195 3.91 -39.45 -31.18
N GLU A 196 5.22 -39.48 -30.94
CA GLU A 196 6.16 -40.20 -31.82
C GLU A 196 5.94 -41.71 -31.76
N SER A 197 5.69 -42.27 -30.58
CA SER A 197 5.41 -43.71 -30.41
C SER A 197 4.07 -44.15 -31.05
N LEU A 198 3.12 -43.22 -31.17
CA LEU A 198 1.84 -43.38 -31.87
C LEU A 198 1.98 -43.43 -33.41
N GLY A 199 3.16 -43.18 -33.97
CA GLY A 199 3.39 -43.24 -35.42
C GLY A 199 2.76 -42.09 -36.20
N CYS A 200 2.34 -41.00 -35.54
CA CYS A 200 1.69 -39.84 -36.17
C CYS A 200 2.53 -39.19 -37.29
N LYS A 201 3.84 -39.45 -37.35
CA LYS A 201 4.74 -38.94 -38.40
C LYS A 201 4.94 -39.90 -39.59
N SER A 202 4.51 -41.17 -39.52
CA SER A 202 4.88 -42.18 -40.53
C SER A 202 3.74 -43.05 -41.10
N LEU A 203 2.48 -42.80 -40.76
CA LEU A 203 1.37 -43.65 -41.22
C LEU A 203 0.61 -43.00 -42.39
N SER A 204 0.65 -43.68 -43.54
CA SER A 204 0.05 -43.29 -44.81
C SER A 204 -1.49 -43.38 -44.79
N ALA A 205 -2.15 -42.21 -44.74
CA ALA A 205 -3.36 -41.75 -45.46
C ALA A 205 -4.44 -42.75 -45.96
N GLY A 206 -4.76 -43.81 -45.23
CA GLY A 206 -5.80 -44.78 -45.61
C GLY A 206 -7.07 -44.70 -44.79
N ASP A 207 -7.04 -45.26 -43.58
CA ASP A 207 -8.27 -45.58 -42.83
C ASP A 207 -8.22 -45.19 -41.32
N LEU A 208 -7.12 -44.62 -40.82
CA LEU A 208 -6.99 -44.18 -39.41
C LEU A 208 -7.29 -42.67 -39.19
N ASP A 209 -7.68 -41.95 -40.24
CA ASP A 209 -7.82 -40.49 -40.26
C ASP A 209 -8.89 -39.98 -39.25
N LEU A 210 -9.93 -40.80 -39.00
CA LEU A 210 -11.01 -40.47 -38.06
C LEU A 210 -10.63 -40.65 -36.57
N MET A 211 -9.59 -41.43 -36.24
CA MET A 211 -9.14 -41.61 -34.85
C MET A 211 -7.94 -40.73 -34.48
N LEU A 212 -7.14 -40.27 -35.46
CA LEU A 212 -5.99 -39.39 -35.22
C LEU A 212 -6.30 -37.89 -35.27
N GLU A 213 -7.43 -37.48 -35.84
CA GLU A 213 -7.85 -36.07 -35.90
C GLU A 213 -7.85 -35.35 -34.52
N PRO A 214 -8.40 -35.92 -33.42
CA PRO A 214 -8.39 -35.23 -32.12
C PRO A 214 -6.97 -35.06 -31.54
N VAL A 215 -6.05 -35.98 -31.83
CA VAL A 215 -4.65 -35.93 -31.38
C VAL A 215 -3.86 -34.89 -32.19
N SER A 216 -4.09 -34.84 -33.50
CA SER A 216 -3.52 -33.81 -34.38
C SER A 216 -4.00 -32.40 -34.00
N ASN A 217 -5.30 -32.24 -33.71
CA ASN A 217 -5.86 -30.98 -33.26
C ASN A 217 -5.28 -30.56 -31.89
N ALA A 218 -5.18 -31.48 -30.93
CA ALA A 218 -4.58 -31.18 -29.63
C ALA A 218 -3.12 -30.72 -29.76
N THR A 219 -2.31 -31.42 -30.57
CA THR A 219 -0.90 -31.03 -30.81
C THR A 219 -0.75 -29.68 -31.48
N GLN A 220 -1.61 -29.37 -32.46
CA GLN A 220 -1.64 -28.08 -33.12
C GLN A 220 -2.08 -26.94 -32.19
N THR A 221 -3.03 -27.18 -31.28
CA THR A 221 -3.41 -26.20 -30.25
C THR A 221 -2.30 -25.98 -29.22
N LEU A 222 -1.54 -27.02 -28.87
CA LEU A 222 -0.47 -26.93 -27.89
C LEU A 222 0.77 -26.23 -28.47
N THR A 223 1.12 -26.51 -29.73
CA THR A 223 2.17 -25.78 -30.44
C THR A 223 1.80 -24.32 -30.69
N SER A 224 0.54 -24.03 -31.03
CA SER A 224 0.09 -22.64 -31.20
C SER A 224 0.12 -21.88 -29.87
N LEU A 225 -0.34 -22.48 -28.76
CA LEU A 225 -0.25 -21.91 -27.41
C LEU A 225 1.20 -21.67 -26.96
N SER A 226 2.09 -22.63 -27.21
CA SER A 226 3.53 -22.49 -26.94
C SER A 226 4.16 -21.34 -27.74
N SER A 227 3.84 -21.23 -29.04
CA SER A 227 4.31 -20.13 -29.88
C SER A 227 3.76 -18.78 -29.44
N LEU A 228 2.52 -18.74 -28.95
CA LEU A 228 1.88 -17.53 -28.45
C LEU A 228 2.46 -17.10 -27.10
N HIS A 229 2.74 -18.07 -26.22
CA HIS A 229 3.42 -17.83 -24.95
C HIS A 229 4.82 -17.24 -25.16
N THR A 230 5.61 -17.83 -26.05
CA THR A 230 6.96 -17.33 -26.36
C THR A 230 6.93 -15.95 -27.02
N ALA A 231 5.96 -15.69 -27.90
CA ALA A 231 5.74 -14.37 -28.49
C ALA A 231 5.37 -13.33 -27.42
N LEU A 232 4.43 -13.63 -26.52
CA LEU A 232 4.03 -12.73 -25.42
C LEU A 232 5.17 -12.46 -24.44
N LEU A 233 5.94 -13.48 -24.07
CA LEU A 233 7.14 -13.33 -23.23
C LEU A 233 8.17 -12.42 -23.90
N SER A 234 8.44 -12.64 -25.18
CA SER A 234 9.39 -11.80 -25.93
C SER A 234 8.91 -10.34 -26.01
N GLN A 235 7.60 -10.12 -26.19
CA GLN A 235 6.98 -8.80 -26.21
C GLN A 235 7.07 -8.12 -24.84
N ALA A 236 6.67 -8.80 -23.77
CA ALA A 236 6.78 -8.28 -22.40
C ALA A 236 8.23 -7.97 -22.03
N GLN A 237 9.18 -8.84 -22.40
CA GLN A 237 10.60 -8.61 -22.16
C GLN A 237 11.12 -7.40 -22.95
N SER A 238 10.69 -7.22 -24.20
CA SER A 238 11.07 -6.05 -25.02
C SER A 238 10.50 -4.75 -24.46
N GLN A 239 9.24 -4.76 -23.98
CA GLN A 239 8.59 -3.59 -23.37
C GLN A 239 9.21 -3.25 -22.01
N LYS A 240 9.54 -4.25 -21.18
CA LYS A 240 10.32 -4.05 -19.96
C LYS A 240 11.67 -3.43 -20.26
N GLN A 241 12.41 -3.95 -21.24
CA GLN A 241 13.70 -3.37 -21.64
C GLN A 241 13.55 -1.93 -22.16
N PHE A 242 12.46 -1.63 -22.88
CA PHE A 242 12.15 -0.27 -23.29
C PHE A 242 11.87 0.66 -22.10
N LEU A 243 11.11 0.18 -21.10
CA LEU A 243 10.85 0.92 -19.86
C LEU A 243 12.14 1.15 -19.06
N ASP A 244 12.95 0.12 -18.88
CA ASP A 244 14.24 0.20 -18.20
C ASP A 244 15.18 1.18 -18.94
N ALA A 245 15.20 1.13 -20.28
CA ALA A 245 15.96 2.09 -21.08
C ALA A 245 15.42 3.52 -20.99
N ARG A 246 14.10 3.71 -20.86
CA ARG A 246 13.48 5.02 -20.67
C ARG A 246 13.74 5.58 -19.26
N CYS A 247 13.73 4.72 -18.23
CA CYS A 247 14.17 5.03 -16.87
C CYS A 247 15.64 5.45 -16.83
N MET A 248 16.48 4.83 -17.68
CA MET A 248 17.90 5.16 -17.76
C MET A 248 18.19 6.41 -18.63
N LYS A 249 17.32 6.73 -19.60
CA LYS A 249 17.46 7.90 -20.50
C LYS A 249 16.94 9.20 -19.90
N LYS A 250 15.85 9.18 -19.11
CA LYS A 250 15.55 10.28 -18.19
C LYS A 250 16.51 10.09 -17.03
N THR A 251 17.56 10.91 -16.94
CA THR A 251 18.48 11.01 -15.77
C THR A 251 17.72 11.43 -14.52
N THR A 252 16.81 10.58 -14.07
CA THR A 252 16.12 10.73 -12.80
C THR A 252 17.04 10.09 -11.78
N PRO A 253 17.69 10.88 -10.91
CA PRO A 253 18.44 10.31 -9.80
C PRO A 253 17.54 9.33 -9.04
N LEU A 254 17.95 8.05 -9.00
CA LEU A 254 17.27 7.00 -8.23
C LEU A 254 17.40 7.25 -6.73
N HIS A 255 18.38 8.07 -6.33
CA HIS A 255 18.66 8.35 -4.93
C HIS A 255 18.31 9.79 -4.60
N ILE A 256 17.54 9.95 -3.52
CA ILE A 256 17.14 11.26 -2.97
C ILE A 256 18.35 12.14 -2.62
N GLU A 257 19.53 11.53 -2.41
CA GLU A 257 20.79 12.23 -2.14
C GLU A 257 21.34 12.94 -3.38
N GLU A 258 21.19 12.36 -4.56
CA GLU A 258 21.59 12.98 -5.83
C GLU A 258 20.62 14.11 -6.19
N VAL A 259 19.32 13.96 -5.91
CA VAL A 259 18.32 15.04 -6.02
C VAL A 259 18.71 16.20 -5.11
N LYS A 260 19.09 15.92 -3.86
CA LYS A 260 19.51 16.96 -2.91
C LYS A 260 20.83 17.62 -3.31
N ALA A 261 21.77 16.88 -3.88
CA ALA A 261 23.02 17.42 -4.39
C ALA A 261 22.80 18.33 -5.60
N GLU A 262 21.92 17.93 -6.53
CA GLU A 262 21.55 18.74 -7.69
C GLU A 262 20.70 19.94 -7.28
N ALA A 263 19.76 19.78 -6.34
CA ALA A 263 19.01 20.90 -5.77
C ALA A 263 19.95 21.91 -5.10
N ALA A 264 20.99 21.45 -4.39
CA ALA A 264 22.01 22.32 -3.81
C ALA A 264 22.90 22.99 -4.88
N HIS A 265 23.18 22.31 -5.98
CA HIS A 265 23.89 22.88 -7.12
C HIS A 265 23.05 23.95 -7.83
N LEU A 266 21.78 23.64 -8.14
CA LEU A 266 20.81 24.56 -8.72
C LEU A 266 20.55 25.75 -7.82
N PHE A 267 20.40 25.56 -6.51
CA PHE A 267 20.26 26.64 -5.55
C PHE A 267 21.46 27.59 -5.58
N ARG A 268 22.69 27.07 -5.65
CA ARG A 268 23.92 27.89 -5.79
C ARG A 268 24.04 28.59 -7.14
N ALA A 269 23.48 28.01 -8.20
CA ALA A 269 23.42 28.66 -9.52
C ALA A 269 22.34 29.75 -9.53
N PHE A 270 21.20 29.48 -8.89
CA PHE A 270 20.08 30.40 -8.73
C PHE A 270 20.44 31.61 -7.87
N ASP A 271 21.18 31.42 -6.79
CA ASP A 271 21.69 32.52 -5.95
C ASP A 271 22.67 33.46 -6.67
N LYS A 272 23.27 33.02 -7.78
CA LYS A 272 24.16 33.84 -8.62
C LYS A 272 23.43 34.57 -9.73
N LEU A 273 22.17 34.23 -10.00
CA LEU A 273 21.35 34.89 -11.00
C LEU A 273 20.77 36.19 -10.43
N ASN A 274 20.67 37.20 -11.28
CA ASN A 274 19.96 38.43 -10.95
C ASN A 274 18.46 38.13 -11.06
N PHE A 275 17.80 37.92 -9.92
CA PHE A 275 16.40 37.49 -9.86
C PHE A 275 15.48 38.43 -10.63
N ASP A 276 15.70 39.75 -10.51
CA ASP A 276 14.88 40.77 -11.17
C ASP A 276 14.97 40.69 -12.70
N GLU A 277 16.14 40.38 -13.25
CA GLU A 277 16.36 40.22 -14.70
C GLU A 277 15.80 38.89 -15.20
N ALA A 278 15.92 37.83 -14.41
CA ALA A 278 15.35 36.52 -14.72
C ALA A 278 13.82 36.54 -14.69
N GLU A 279 13.21 37.21 -13.70
CA GLU A 279 11.77 37.39 -13.58
C GLU A 279 11.22 38.21 -14.76
N GLU A 280 11.88 39.30 -15.14
CA GLU A 280 11.50 40.10 -16.30
C GLU A 280 11.58 39.27 -17.60
N THR A 281 12.64 38.47 -17.78
CA THR A 281 12.76 37.59 -18.96
C THR A 281 11.70 36.49 -18.96
N ALA A 282 11.45 35.81 -17.84
CA ALA A 282 10.43 34.76 -17.75
C ALA A 282 9.02 35.32 -18.00
N TYR A 283 8.71 36.49 -17.44
CA TYR A 283 7.47 37.19 -17.71
C TYR A 283 7.33 37.55 -19.20
N THR A 284 8.40 38.03 -19.85
CA THR A 284 8.35 38.33 -21.28
C THR A 284 8.20 37.08 -22.16
N GLU A 285 8.81 35.97 -21.78
CA GLU A 285 8.67 34.68 -22.47
C GLU A 285 7.26 34.10 -22.30
N GLU A 286 6.68 34.19 -21.11
CA GLU A 286 5.30 33.76 -20.84
C GLU A 286 4.31 34.64 -21.62
N LEU A 287 4.52 35.96 -21.64
CA LEU A 287 3.73 36.88 -22.44
C LEU A 287 3.86 36.59 -23.94
N GLN A 288 5.06 36.23 -24.41
CA GLN A 288 5.31 35.85 -25.79
C GLN A 288 4.68 34.49 -26.13
N ALA A 289 4.69 33.52 -25.22
CA ALA A 289 4.03 32.24 -25.38
C ALA A 289 2.50 32.39 -25.41
N LEU A 290 1.94 33.27 -24.57
CA LEU A 290 0.53 33.64 -24.58
C LEU A 290 0.15 34.33 -25.89
N CYS A 291 0.92 35.32 -26.33
CA CYS A 291 0.74 35.95 -27.64
C CYS A 291 0.81 34.91 -28.77
N GLY A 292 1.73 33.95 -28.71
CA GLY A 292 1.83 32.85 -29.67
C GLY A 292 0.62 31.90 -29.65
N ARG A 293 0.09 31.54 -28.47
CA ARG A 293 -1.15 30.74 -28.32
C ARG A 293 -2.37 31.48 -28.89
N LEU A 294 -2.45 32.79 -28.64
CA LEU A 294 -3.48 33.69 -29.19
C LEU A 294 -3.39 33.83 -30.72
N GLU A 295 -2.17 33.95 -31.26
CA GLU A 295 -1.92 34.04 -32.71
C GLU A 295 -2.14 32.71 -33.44
N ALA A 296 -1.87 31.57 -32.79
CA ALA A 296 -2.07 30.24 -33.34
C ALA A 296 -3.55 29.79 -33.41
N GLY A 297 -4.47 30.58 -32.84
CA GLY A 297 -5.90 30.31 -32.91
C GLY A 297 -6.33 29.00 -32.24
N GLN A 298 -5.61 28.54 -31.21
CA GLN A 298 -6.07 27.43 -30.38
C GLN A 298 -7.36 27.86 -29.67
N GLU A 299 -8.47 27.20 -30.02
CA GLU A 299 -9.81 27.40 -29.44
C GLU A 299 -9.83 26.98 -27.96
N GLY A 300 -9.31 27.84 -27.10
CA GLY A 300 -9.69 27.94 -25.69
C GLY A 300 -10.33 29.31 -25.50
N THR A 301 -11.50 29.37 -24.85
CA THR A 301 -12.10 30.65 -24.44
C THR A 301 -11.05 31.46 -23.66
N LEU A 302 -11.01 32.78 -23.83
CA LEU A 302 -10.10 33.67 -23.10
C LEU A 302 -10.12 33.41 -21.58
N GLU A 303 -11.27 32.95 -21.06
CA GLU A 303 -11.52 32.52 -19.67
C GLU A 303 -10.80 31.21 -19.28
N GLU A 304 -10.49 30.31 -20.21
CA GLU A 304 -9.78 29.05 -19.97
C GLU A 304 -8.26 29.31 -19.93
N ILE A 305 -7.77 30.20 -20.80
CA ILE A 305 -6.37 30.68 -20.80
C ILE A 305 -6.10 31.57 -19.58
N MET A 306 -7.08 32.39 -19.17
CA MET A 306 -7.00 33.17 -17.92
C MET A 306 -7.23 32.32 -16.68
N GLY A 307 -8.05 31.26 -16.76
CA GLY A 307 -8.29 30.31 -15.67
C GLY A 307 -7.08 29.45 -15.34
N GLU A 308 -6.24 29.12 -16.32
CA GLU A 308 -4.93 28.49 -16.09
C GLU A 308 -3.97 29.39 -15.29
N MET A 309 -4.07 30.73 -15.41
CA MET A 309 -3.28 31.70 -14.64
C MET A 309 -3.82 31.94 -13.21
N GLU A 310 -5.09 31.65 -12.96
CA GLU A 310 -5.70 31.75 -11.62
C GLU A 310 -5.59 30.46 -10.79
N GLY A 311 -4.97 29.40 -11.33
CA GLY A 311 -4.65 28.18 -10.60
C GLY A 311 -3.54 28.40 -9.57
N ASP A 312 -3.91 28.38 -8.29
CA ASP A 312 -3.03 28.38 -7.11
C ASP A 312 -2.13 29.62 -6.91
N ASN A 313 -2.53 30.80 -7.38
CA ASN A 313 -1.90 32.04 -6.94
C ASN A 313 -2.51 32.49 -5.59
N ASP A 314 -2.11 31.81 -4.52
CA ASP A 314 -2.31 32.28 -3.15
C ASP A 314 -1.70 33.68 -3.03
N GLY A 315 -2.53 34.65 -2.65
CA GLY A 315 -2.22 36.08 -2.60
C GLY A 315 -1.20 36.52 -1.55
N GLU A 316 -0.17 35.73 -1.26
CA GLU A 316 0.90 36.10 -0.34
C GLU A 316 2.29 36.06 -0.99
N VAL A 317 2.77 37.28 -1.30
CA VAL A 317 4.19 37.67 -1.47
C VAL A 317 4.83 37.35 -2.83
N TYR A 318 4.59 38.25 -3.81
CA TYR A 318 5.39 38.43 -5.05
C TYR A 318 6.86 38.86 -4.81
N ASN A 319 7.48 38.44 -3.70
CA ASN A 319 8.85 38.80 -3.33
C ASN A 319 9.61 37.66 -2.62
N LYS A 320 9.05 36.45 -2.56
CA LYS A 320 9.77 35.29 -2.04
C LYS A 320 10.43 34.59 -3.22
N LYS A 321 11.77 34.61 -3.24
CA LYS A 321 12.57 33.75 -4.10
C LYS A 321 12.00 32.32 -4.04
N PRO A 322 11.73 31.66 -5.17
CA PRO A 322 11.22 30.31 -5.18
C PRO A 322 12.22 29.38 -4.47
N ASP A 323 11.71 28.53 -3.57
CA ASP A 323 12.53 27.55 -2.88
C ASP A 323 12.90 26.43 -3.86
N VAL A 324 14.10 26.55 -4.43
CA VAL A 324 14.65 25.59 -5.39
C VAL A 324 14.64 24.16 -4.84
N TYR A 325 14.79 23.96 -3.53
CA TYR A 325 14.75 22.62 -2.95
C TYR A 325 13.35 22.02 -3.02
N HIS A 326 12.33 22.82 -2.65
CA HIS A 326 10.94 22.37 -2.69
C HIS A 326 10.48 22.09 -4.14
N GLU A 327 10.85 22.95 -5.10
CA GLU A 327 10.42 22.77 -6.48
C GLU A 327 11.10 21.58 -7.16
N VAL A 328 12.39 21.35 -6.87
CA VAL A 328 13.10 20.15 -7.35
C VAL A 328 12.55 18.88 -6.72
N GLU A 329 12.20 18.90 -5.43
CA GLU A 329 11.56 17.76 -4.76
C GLU A 329 10.16 17.48 -5.34
N ARG A 330 9.38 18.53 -5.61
CA ARG A 330 8.06 18.44 -6.26
C ARG A 330 8.19 17.85 -7.67
N ALA A 331 9.09 18.38 -8.51
CA ALA A 331 9.32 17.88 -9.86
C ALA A 331 9.76 16.41 -9.84
N TRP A 332 10.67 16.04 -8.94
CA TRP A 332 11.10 14.65 -8.77
C TRP A 332 9.93 13.76 -8.35
N SER A 333 9.09 14.20 -7.42
CA SER A 333 7.91 13.43 -6.98
C SER A 333 6.91 13.21 -8.11
N LEU A 334 6.70 14.20 -8.98
CA LEU A 334 5.84 14.09 -10.17
C LEU A 334 6.44 13.13 -11.20
N ASP A 335 7.73 13.19 -11.45
CA ASP A 335 8.43 12.24 -12.34
C ASP A 335 8.35 10.80 -11.80
N GLN A 336 8.48 10.60 -10.48
CA GLN A 336 8.32 9.28 -9.86
C GLN A 336 6.86 8.79 -9.95
N ALA A 337 5.88 9.67 -9.74
CA ALA A 337 4.47 9.34 -9.89
C ALA A 337 4.14 8.95 -11.33
N GLU A 338 4.59 9.73 -12.32
CA GLU A 338 4.44 9.42 -13.74
C GLU A 338 5.07 8.05 -14.05
N LEU A 339 6.28 7.78 -13.54
CA LEU A 339 6.95 6.50 -13.75
C LEU A 339 6.16 5.32 -13.17
N LEU A 340 5.58 5.49 -11.97
CA LEU A 340 4.76 4.45 -11.34
C LEU A 340 3.45 4.22 -12.09
N ASP A 341 2.82 5.27 -12.61
CA ASP A 341 1.61 5.15 -13.41
C ASP A 341 1.90 4.42 -14.73
N TRP A 342 2.99 4.75 -15.43
CA TRP A 342 3.41 4.00 -16.62
C TRP A 342 3.72 2.53 -16.32
N ARG A 343 4.34 2.23 -15.17
CA ARG A 343 4.59 0.84 -14.73
C ARG A 343 3.28 0.10 -14.43
N ARG A 344 2.29 0.79 -13.84
CA ARG A 344 0.96 0.25 -13.62
C ARG A 344 0.28 -0.05 -14.94
N ASP A 345 0.22 0.92 -15.84
CA ASP A 345 -0.42 0.77 -17.16
C ASP A 345 0.21 -0.38 -17.95
N TYR A 346 1.54 -0.52 -17.92
CA TYR A 346 2.24 -1.67 -18.50
C TYR A 346 1.83 -3.02 -17.88
N LEU A 347 1.77 -3.09 -16.54
CA LEU A 347 1.35 -4.32 -15.85
C LEU A 347 -0.11 -4.65 -16.16
N ASP A 348 -0.97 -3.64 -16.23
CA ASP A 348 -2.39 -3.81 -16.53
C ASP A 348 -2.57 -4.24 -18.00
N ASP A 349 -1.87 -3.64 -18.96
CA ASP A 349 -1.89 -4.04 -20.37
C ASP A 349 -1.38 -5.46 -20.57
N THR A 350 -0.27 -5.83 -19.90
CA THR A 350 0.26 -7.19 -19.96
C THR A 350 -0.69 -8.20 -19.32
N LEU A 351 -1.33 -7.88 -18.19
CA LEU A 351 -2.35 -8.73 -17.57
C LEU A 351 -3.61 -8.87 -18.46
N ASN A 352 -4.07 -7.76 -19.04
CA ASN A 352 -5.24 -7.70 -19.91
C ASN A 352 -5.02 -8.44 -21.23
N THR A 353 -3.77 -8.62 -21.65
CA THR A 353 -3.42 -9.46 -22.81
C THR A 353 -3.16 -10.91 -22.40
N LEU A 354 -2.45 -11.19 -21.32
CA LEU A 354 -2.18 -12.56 -20.85
C LEU A 354 -3.45 -13.35 -20.53
N ARG A 355 -4.44 -12.69 -19.91
CA ARG A 355 -5.65 -13.35 -19.44
C ARG A 355 -6.51 -13.94 -20.57
N PRO A 356 -7.03 -13.13 -21.52
CA PRO A 356 -7.87 -13.67 -22.60
C PRO A 356 -7.07 -14.45 -23.64
N THR A 357 -5.79 -14.15 -23.84
CA THR A 357 -5.02 -14.71 -24.97
C THR A 357 -4.30 -16.00 -24.62
N LEU A 358 -3.93 -16.19 -23.35
CA LEU A 358 -3.18 -17.39 -22.90
C LEU A 358 -3.94 -18.16 -21.81
N LEU A 359 -4.33 -17.51 -20.71
CA LEU A 359 -4.92 -18.21 -19.57
C LEU A 359 -6.28 -18.83 -19.89
N ASP A 360 -7.18 -18.10 -20.53
CA ASP A 360 -8.52 -18.62 -20.85
C ASP A 360 -8.44 -19.81 -21.84
N PRO A 361 -7.68 -19.74 -22.96
CA PRO A 361 -7.49 -20.89 -23.84
C PRO A 361 -6.77 -22.07 -23.18
N LEU A 362 -5.78 -21.83 -22.30
CA LEU A 362 -5.10 -22.90 -21.56
C LEU A 362 -6.05 -23.58 -20.57
N THR A 363 -6.93 -22.80 -19.93
CA THR A 363 -7.97 -23.33 -19.03
C THR A 363 -9.00 -24.15 -19.79
N ALA A 364 -9.44 -23.68 -20.97
CA ALA A 364 -10.32 -24.42 -21.85
C ALA A 364 -9.68 -25.73 -22.36
N PHE A 365 -8.40 -25.69 -22.72
CA PHE A 365 -7.65 -26.87 -23.14
C PHE A 365 -7.46 -27.86 -21.98
N HIS A 366 -7.12 -27.38 -20.78
CA HIS A 366 -7.01 -28.21 -19.59
C HIS A 366 -8.34 -28.87 -19.23
N THR A 367 -9.44 -28.12 -19.20
CA THR A 367 -10.77 -28.68 -18.91
C THR A 367 -11.14 -29.76 -19.92
N SER A 368 -10.94 -29.51 -21.23
CA SER A 368 -11.15 -30.52 -22.27
C SER A 368 -10.28 -31.78 -22.09
N LEU A 369 -9.00 -31.63 -21.72
CA LEU A 369 -8.11 -32.75 -21.44
C LEU A 369 -8.52 -33.51 -20.18
N SER A 370 -8.94 -32.80 -19.14
CA SER A 370 -9.42 -33.38 -17.88
C SER A 370 -10.70 -34.19 -18.11
N ASP A 371 -11.63 -33.66 -18.90
CA ASP A 371 -12.86 -34.35 -19.27
C ASP A 371 -12.55 -35.61 -20.08
N SER A 372 -11.68 -35.51 -21.08
CA SER A 372 -11.22 -36.67 -21.86
C SER A 372 -10.50 -37.72 -21.00
N ALA A 373 -9.65 -37.30 -20.06
CA ALA A 373 -8.98 -38.19 -19.11
C ALA A 373 -10.00 -38.88 -18.18
N SER A 374 -11.05 -38.18 -17.75
CA SER A 374 -12.12 -38.77 -16.94
C SER A 374 -12.90 -39.83 -17.71
N GLN A 375 -13.22 -39.57 -18.99
CA GLN A 375 -13.86 -40.52 -19.89
C GLN A 375 -12.97 -41.73 -20.16
N MET A 376 -11.65 -41.53 -20.32
CA MET A 376 -10.71 -42.65 -20.44
C MET A 376 -10.67 -43.51 -19.18
N ARG A 377 -10.65 -42.91 -17.98
CA ARG A 377 -10.72 -43.67 -16.73
C ARG A 377 -12.03 -44.46 -16.59
N GLU A 378 -13.15 -43.87 -17.01
CA GLU A 378 -14.44 -44.55 -17.04
C GLU A 378 -14.42 -45.73 -18.03
N ALA A 379 -13.88 -45.53 -19.24
CA ALA A 379 -13.72 -46.58 -20.23
C ALA A 379 -12.77 -47.69 -19.75
N GLU A 380 -11.67 -47.34 -19.07
CA GLU A 380 -10.75 -48.30 -18.46
C GLU A 380 -11.43 -49.11 -17.36
N ALA A 381 -12.23 -48.47 -16.50
CA ALA A 381 -13.04 -49.16 -15.50
C ALA A 381 -14.03 -50.13 -16.15
N LEU A 382 -14.74 -49.70 -17.22
CA LEU A 382 -15.66 -50.56 -17.96
C LEU A 382 -14.95 -51.74 -18.65
N LEU A 383 -13.78 -51.51 -19.25
CA LEU A 383 -12.95 -52.56 -19.83
C LEU A 383 -12.44 -53.53 -18.77
N GLY A 384 -12.06 -53.03 -17.60
CA GLY A 384 -11.70 -53.84 -16.44
C GLY A 384 -12.85 -54.76 -16.03
N THR A 385 -14.06 -54.20 -15.89
CA THR A 385 -15.26 -55.00 -15.57
C THR A 385 -15.58 -56.02 -16.66
N LEU A 386 -15.45 -55.67 -17.94
CA LEU A 386 -15.65 -56.63 -19.03
C LEU A 386 -14.60 -57.74 -19.00
N GLY A 387 -13.35 -57.43 -18.66
CA GLY A 387 -12.28 -58.40 -18.48
C GLY A 387 -12.61 -59.41 -17.37
N GLU A 388 -13.07 -58.92 -16.22
CA GLU A 388 -13.50 -59.77 -15.09
C GLU A 388 -14.69 -60.66 -15.49
N GLU A 389 -15.72 -60.11 -16.14
CA GLU A 389 -16.89 -60.86 -16.62
C GLU A 389 -16.52 -61.91 -17.67
N MET A 390 -15.59 -61.60 -18.59
CA MET A 390 -15.09 -62.57 -19.56
C MET A 390 -14.30 -63.70 -18.91
N GLU A 391 -13.51 -63.41 -17.87
CA GLU A 391 -12.80 -64.42 -17.09
C GLU A 391 -13.80 -65.34 -16.36
N GLU A 392 -14.87 -64.78 -15.79
CA GLU A 392 -15.97 -65.55 -15.20
C GLU A 392 -16.69 -66.46 -16.22
N VAL A 393 -16.98 -65.96 -17.43
CA VAL A 393 -17.57 -66.77 -18.51
C VAL A 393 -16.63 -67.92 -18.95
N VAL A 394 -15.33 -67.67 -19.03
CA VAL A 394 -14.34 -68.72 -19.37
C VAL A 394 -14.30 -69.79 -18.27
N ASP A 395 -14.38 -69.37 -17.01
CA ASP A 395 -14.42 -70.25 -15.85
C ASP A 395 -15.70 -71.10 -15.84
N ASP A 396 -16.85 -70.50 -16.14
CA ASP A 396 -18.14 -71.18 -16.27
C ASP A 396 -18.16 -72.19 -17.42
N VAL A 397 -17.62 -71.83 -18.60
CA VAL A 397 -17.52 -72.73 -19.76
C VAL A 397 -16.59 -73.91 -19.45
N ARG A 398 -15.49 -73.67 -18.72
CA ARG A 398 -14.58 -74.73 -18.26
C ARG A 398 -15.28 -75.66 -17.27
N GLY A 399 -16.04 -75.11 -16.31
CA GLY A 399 -16.87 -75.89 -15.39
C GLY A 399 -17.96 -76.70 -16.10
N ALA A 400 -18.62 -76.12 -17.10
CA ALA A 400 -19.64 -76.80 -17.91
C ALA A 400 -19.05 -77.93 -18.77
N LYS A 401 -17.84 -77.75 -19.33
CA LYS A 401 -17.11 -78.81 -20.06
C LYS A 401 -16.70 -79.96 -19.14
N GLU A 402 -16.27 -79.68 -17.92
CA GLU A 402 -15.96 -80.70 -16.91
C GLU A 402 -17.21 -81.46 -16.45
N PHE A 403 -18.35 -80.77 -16.38
CA PHE A 403 -19.66 -81.36 -16.08
C PHE A 403 -20.22 -82.21 -17.24
N GLN A 404 -19.97 -81.83 -18.49
CA GLN A 404 -20.33 -82.64 -19.67
C GLN A 404 -19.42 -83.87 -19.85
N ALA A 405 -18.12 -83.75 -19.55
CA ALA A 405 -17.20 -84.88 -19.59
C ALA A 405 -17.54 -85.98 -18.57
N SER A 406 -18.22 -85.62 -17.47
CA SER A 406 -18.65 -86.54 -16.42
C SER A 406 -20.03 -87.17 -16.64
N ASN A 407 -20.81 -86.72 -17.64
CA ASN A 407 -22.19 -87.16 -17.85
C ASN A 407 -22.39 -88.13 -19.04
N ASN A 408 -21.30 -88.57 -19.69
CA ASN A 408 -21.34 -89.46 -20.86
C ASN A 408 -21.38 -90.97 -20.53
N MET A 409 -22.25 -91.38 -19.60
CA MET A 409 -22.51 -92.79 -19.32
C MET A 409 -23.99 -93.02 -19.04
N ARG A 410 -24.76 -93.31 -20.11
CA ARG A 410 -25.81 -94.35 -20.14
C ARG A 410 -26.45 -94.42 -21.52
N LYS A 411 -26.17 -95.52 -22.21
CA LYS A 411 -27.00 -96.10 -23.26
C LYS A 411 -27.82 -97.22 -22.62
N GLU A 412 -29.12 -97.30 -22.89
CA GLU A 412 -29.89 -98.54 -23.13
C GLU A 412 -31.41 -98.30 -22.93
N SER A 413 -32.17 -98.13 -24.00
CA SER A 413 -33.35 -98.93 -24.40
C SER A 413 -34.02 -98.39 -25.68
N ASP A 414 -33.56 -98.88 -26.84
CA ASP A 414 -33.72 -98.32 -28.19
C ASP A 414 -35.15 -98.26 -28.81
N GLU A 415 -36.26 -98.39 -28.09
CA GLU A 415 -37.60 -98.21 -28.72
C GLU A 415 -38.55 -97.33 -27.91
N VAL A 416 -38.55 -97.42 -26.58
CA VAL A 416 -39.29 -96.46 -25.73
C VAL A 416 -38.50 -95.16 -25.55
N GLU A 417 -37.17 -95.24 -25.59
CA GLU A 417 -36.31 -94.05 -25.59
C GLU A 417 -36.45 -93.26 -26.89
N LEU A 418 -36.67 -93.89 -28.05
CA LEU A 418 -36.84 -93.16 -29.32
C LEU A 418 -38.08 -92.25 -29.30
N GLU A 419 -39.22 -92.71 -28.78
CA GLU A 419 -40.42 -91.86 -28.64
C GLU A 419 -40.26 -90.77 -27.56
N LEU A 420 -39.56 -91.08 -26.46
CA LEU A 420 -39.26 -90.11 -25.40
C LEU A 420 -38.27 -89.06 -25.88
N LEU A 421 -37.24 -89.49 -26.61
CA LEU A 421 -36.22 -88.69 -27.26
C LEU A 421 -36.83 -87.83 -28.36
N GLU A 422 -37.76 -88.38 -29.15
CA GLU A 422 -38.50 -87.60 -30.16
C GLU A 422 -39.34 -86.51 -29.49
N ARG A 423 -40.04 -86.84 -28.39
CA ARG A 423 -40.80 -85.86 -27.60
C ARG A 423 -39.90 -84.80 -26.99
N GLU A 424 -38.73 -85.20 -26.50
CA GLU A 424 -37.74 -84.32 -25.89
C GLU A 424 -37.02 -83.45 -26.93
N LEU A 425 -36.68 -83.99 -28.10
CA LEU A 425 -36.19 -83.22 -29.24
C LEU A 425 -37.22 -82.20 -29.69
N LYS A 426 -38.49 -82.60 -29.84
CA LYS A 426 -39.59 -81.67 -30.19
C LYS A 426 -39.73 -80.57 -29.15
N ARG A 427 -39.51 -80.86 -27.88
CA ARG A 427 -39.52 -79.88 -26.79
C ARG A 427 -38.34 -78.92 -26.89
N VAL A 428 -37.11 -79.43 -26.99
CA VAL A 428 -35.87 -78.64 -27.08
C VAL A 428 -35.85 -77.76 -28.34
N LEU A 429 -36.28 -78.28 -29.49
CA LEU A 429 -36.38 -77.51 -30.74
C LEU A 429 -37.44 -76.40 -30.65
N LYS A 430 -38.52 -76.60 -29.89
CA LYS A 430 -39.52 -75.55 -29.62
C LYS A 430 -39.04 -74.51 -28.63
N GLU A 431 -38.35 -74.93 -27.56
CA GLU A 431 -37.75 -74.04 -26.56
C GLU A 431 -36.68 -73.14 -27.21
N ASN A 432 -35.87 -73.68 -28.12
CA ASN A 432 -34.80 -72.96 -28.82
C ASN A 432 -35.24 -72.26 -30.11
N LYS A 433 -36.55 -72.05 -30.32
CA LYS A 433 -37.08 -71.37 -31.53
C LYS A 433 -36.51 -69.96 -31.72
N SER A 434 -36.11 -69.28 -30.65
CA SER A 434 -35.49 -67.95 -30.69
C SER A 434 -34.10 -67.92 -31.31
N LEU A 435 -33.37 -69.05 -31.31
CA LEU A 435 -32.02 -69.17 -31.86
C LEU A 435 -32.00 -69.48 -33.37
N ARG A 436 -33.19 -69.60 -33.96
CA ARG A 436 -33.36 -69.97 -35.36
C ARG A 436 -33.05 -68.78 -36.28
N PRO A 437 -32.38 -68.99 -37.43
CA PRO A 437 -32.02 -67.91 -38.33
C PRO A 437 -33.25 -67.17 -38.84
N GLN A 438 -33.16 -65.84 -38.98
CA GLN A 438 -34.29 -64.95 -39.28
C GLN A 438 -35.00 -65.24 -40.63
N GLY A 439 -34.43 -66.09 -41.49
CA GLY A 439 -35.01 -66.52 -42.76
C GLY A 439 -35.52 -67.97 -42.81
N ALA A 440 -35.54 -68.69 -41.68
CA ALA A 440 -35.95 -70.09 -41.66
C ALA A 440 -37.47 -70.27 -41.89
N PRO A 441 -37.91 -71.32 -42.65
CA PRO A 441 -39.33 -71.64 -42.84
C PRO A 441 -40.00 -71.95 -41.49
N PRO A 442 -41.31 -71.69 -41.29
CA PRO A 442 -41.96 -71.84 -39.98
C PRO A 442 -41.73 -73.22 -39.33
N LEU A 443 -41.50 -73.25 -38.01
CA LEU A 443 -41.18 -74.47 -37.28
C LEU A 443 -42.42 -75.38 -37.21
N VAL A 444 -42.39 -76.46 -37.97
CA VAL A 444 -43.41 -77.52 -37.98
C VAL A 444 -42.69 -78.81 -37.65
N LEU A 445 -43.12 -79.50 -36.59
CA LEU A 445 -42.49 -80.73 -36.08
C LEU A 445 -43.59 -81.78 -35.88
N LEU A 446 -44.19 -82.25 -36.97
CA LEU A 446 -45.29 -83.20 -36.97
C LEU A 446 -44.78 -84.62 -37.22
N THR A 447 -43.89 -84.79 -38.19
CA THR A 447 -43.31 -86.08 -38.58
C THR A 447 -41.85 -86.22 -38.09
N GLU A 448 -41.33 -87.44 -38.10
CA GLU A 448 -39.90 -87.71 -37.86
C GLU A 448 -39.02 -87.04 -38.93
N GLU A 449 -39.52 -86.98 -40.16
CA GLU A 449 -38.88 -86.27 -41.28
C GLU A 449 -38.76 -84.76 -41.03
N ASP A 450 -39.74 -84.14 -40.38
CA ASP A 450 -39.68 -82.72 -39.99
C ASP A 450 -38.56 -82.46 -38.96
N ILE A 451 -38.37 -83.40 -38.02
CA ILE A 451 -37.31 -83.30 -37.00
C ILE A 451 -35.94 -83.47 -37.66
N LEU A 452 -35.79 -84.45 -38.56
CA LEU A 452 -34.55 -84.67 -39.30
C LEU A 452 -34.20 -83.47 -40.18
N ALA A 453 -35.17 -82.87 -40.87
CA ALA A 453 -34.95 -81.67 -41.68
C ALA A 453 -34.49 -80.47 -40.83
N GLU A 454 -35.07 -80.31 -39.64
CA GLU A 454 -34.66 -79.26 -38.71
C GLU A 454 -33.26 -79.51 -38.13
N LEU A 455 -32.93 -80.76 -37.79
CA LEU A 455 -31.59 -81.14 -37.34
C LEU A 455 -30.54 -80.95 -38.44
N GLU A 456 -30.86 -81.28 -39.68
CA GLU A 456 -29.99 -81.04 -40.83
C GLU A 456 -29.76 -79.55 -41.08
N MET A 457 -30.79 -78.72 -40.91
CA MET A 457 -30.67 -77.26 -40.98
C MET A 457 -29.79 -76.71 -39.85
N LEU A 458 -30.00 -77.17 -38.61
CA LEU A 458 -29.17 -76.78 -37.47
C LEU A 458 -27.72 -77.23 -37.66
N LYS A 459 -27.48 -78.42 -38.21
CA LYS A 459 -26.14 -78.93 -38.53
C LYS A 459 -25.48 -78.14 -39.67
N ALA A 460 -26.25 -77.67 -40.66
CA ALA A 460 -25.75 -76.78 -41.69
C ALA A 460 -25.38 -75.41 -41.12
N GLN A 461 -26.21 -74.89 -40.21
CA GLN A 461 -25.95 -73.65 -39.47
C GLN A 461 -24.74 -73.78 -38.55
N GLU A 462 -24.60 -74.90 -37.84
CA GLU A 462 -23.43 -75.23 -37.01
C GLU A 462 -22.16 -75.16 -37.87
N ARG A 463 -22.13 -75.83 -39.03
CA ARG A 463 -20.99 -75.75 -39.95
C ARG A 463 -20.71 -74.35 -40.48
N GLU A 464 -21.75 -73.57 -40.75
CA GLU A 464 -21.60 -72.18 -41.19
C GLU A 464 -21.05 -71.28 -40.06
N LEU A 465 -21.50 -71.50 -38.82
CA LEU A 465 -21.00 -70.82 -37.64
C LEU A 465 -19.57 -71.25 -37.32
N GLU A 466 -19.25 -72.54 -37.37
CA GLU A 466 -17.87 -73.07 -37.25
C GLU A 466 -16.95 -72.49 -38.33
N ALA A 467 -17.44 -72.36 -39.57
CA ALA A 467 -16.67 -71.74 -40.66
C ALA A 467 -16.45 -70.24 -40.42
N ARG A 468 -17.47 -69.52 -39.92
CA ARG A 468 -17.33 -68.10 -39.52
C ARG A 468 -16.40 -67.94 -38.32
N GLU A 469 -16.50 -68.82 -37.32
CA GLU A 469 -15.63 -68.85 -36.16
C GLU A 469 -14.20 -69.13 -36.59
N ALA A 470 -13.95 -70.13 -37.43
CA ALA A 470 -12.63 -70.43 -37.98
C ALA A 470 -12.08 -69.26 -38.81
N ALA A 471 -12.91 -68.57 -39.59
CA ALA A 471 -12.53 -67.37 -40.33
C ALA A 471 -12.18 -66.20 -39.37
N TRP A 472 -12.96 -66.02 -38.32
CA TRP A 472 -12.72 -65.00 -37.30
C TRP A 472 -11.45 -65.31 -36.47
N VAL A 473 -11.29 -66.56 -36.01
CA VAL A 473 -10.12 -67.06 -35.28
C VAL A 473 -8.87 -67.00 -36.13
N SER A 474 -8.95 -67.23 -37.45
CA SER A 474 -7.78 -67.08 -38.34
C SER A 474 -7.44 -65.61 -38.63
N GLY A 475 -8.41 -64.70 -38.56
CA GLY A 475 -8.18 -63.24 -38.59
C GLY A 475 -7.68 -62.67 -37.26
N LEU A 476 -7.96 -63.36 -36.15
CA LEU A 476 -7.63 -62.89 -34.80
C LEU A 476 -6.14 -62.62 -34.59
N PRO A 477 -5.19 -63.51 -34.99
CA PRO A 477 -3.76 -63.26 -34.82
C PRO A 477 -3.29 -62.01 -35.56
N MET A 478 -3.86 -61.70 -36.72
CA MET A 478 -3.52 -60.49 -37.47
C MET A 478 -4.01 -59.25 -36.72
N VAL A 479 -5.27 -59.23 -36.29
CA VAL A 479 -5.84 -58.12 -35.50
C VAL A 479 -5.08 -57.95 -34.18
N LEU A 480 -4.82 -59.04 -33.46
CA LEU A 480 -4.02 -59.06 -32.23
C LEU A 480 -2.58 -58.58 -32.47
N ASN A 481 -1.91 -58.99 -33.55
CA ASN A 481 -0.57 -58.47 -33.85
C ASN A 481 -0.60 -56.97 -34.17
N THR A 482 -1.66 -56.49 -34.82
CA THR A 482 -1.81 -55.07 -35.15
C THR A 482 -2.07 -54.27 -33.86
N LEU A 483 -2.92 -54.79 -32.97
CA LEU A 483 -3.17 -54.22 -31.65
C LEU A 483 -1.90 -54.27 -30.78
N THR A 484 -1.20 -55.41 -30.76
CA THR A 484 0.01 -55.58 -29.93
C THR A 484 1.15 -54.70 -30.43
N SER A 485 1.33 -54.58 -31.76
CA SER A 485 2.38 -53.73 -32.33
C SER A 485 2.11 -52.23 -32.18
N SER A 486 0.84 -51.81 -32.13
CA SER A 486 0.46 -50.40 -31.89
C SER A 486 0.37 -50.04 -30.41
N HIS A 487 -0.20 -50.91 -29.57
CA HIS A 487 -0.44 -50.62 -28.16
C HIS A 487 0.72 -51.01 -27.23
N ALA A 488 1.57 -51.99 -27.55
CA ALA A 488 2.71 -52.33 -26.70
C ALA A 488 3.72 -51.19 -26.53
N PRO A 489 4.15 -50.45 -27.57
CA PRO A 489 5.02 -49.30 -27.38
C PRO A 489 4.31 -48.17 -26.61
N LEU A 490 3.00 -48.02 -26.79
CA LEU A 490 2.15 -47.00 -26.17
C LEU A 490 1.90 -47.25 -24.67
N LEU A 491 1.64 -48.50 -24.31
CA LEU A 491 1.56 -48.95 -22.92
C LEU A 491 2.94 -48.87 -22.26
N SER A 492 4.00 -49.29 -22.96
CA SER A 492 5.37 -49.19 -22.46
C SER A 492 5.73 -47.74 -22.12
N THR A 493 5.45 -46.78 -23.01
CA THR A 493 5.68 -45.34 -22.76
C THR A 493 4.73 -44.76 -21.72
N ALA A 494 3.47 -45.19 -21.65
CA ALA A 494 2.54 -44.78 -20.60
C ALA A 494 2.99 -45.25 -19.20
N TYR A 495 3.49 -46.48 -19.07
CA TYR A 495 4.04 -47.01 -17.82
C TYR A 495 5.40 -46.40 -17.47
N LEU A 496 6.24 -46.07 -18.47
CA LEU A 496 7.51 -45.38 -18.25
C LEU A 496 7.33 -43.98 -17.65
N ASN A 497 6.18 -43.37 -17.90
CA ASN A 497 5.78 -42.05 -17.39
C ASN A 497 4.83 -42.13 -16.18
N SER A 498 4.47 -43.34 -15.73
CA SER A 498 3.70 -43.56 -14.51
C SER A 498 4.61 -43.41 -13.29
N PRO A 499 4.16 -42.82 -12.18
CA PRO A 499 5.01 -42.59 -11.01
C PRO A 499 5.59 -43.89 -10.41
N LEU A 500 4.92 -45.04 -10.62
CA LEU A 500 5.37 -46.38 -10.29
C LEU A 500 4.91 -47.36 -11.40
N ASN A 501 5.66 -48.44 -11.61
CA ASN A 501 5.24 -49.52 -12.53
C ASN A 501 3.93 -50.22 -12.13
N THR A 502 3.42 -49.93 -10.92
CA THR A 502 2.17 -50.47 -10.37
C THR A 502 1.06 -49.43 -10.23
N SER A 503 1.33 -48.14 -10.53
CA SER A 503 0.28 -47.12 -10.53
C SER A 503 -0.48 -47.14 -11.86
N PRO A 504 -1.79 -46.84 -11.84
CA PRO A 504 -2.58 -46.77 -13.05
C PRO A 504 -1.94 -45.83 -14.07
N PRO A 505 -1.92 -46.19 -15.36
CA PRO A 505 -1.45 -45.28 -16.40
C PRO A 505 -2.27 -43.99 -16.29
N PHE A 506 -1.64 -42.83 -16.47
CA PHE A 506 -2.27 -41.49 -16.36
C PHE A 506 -2.52 -40.94 -14.94
N GLN A 507 -1.93 -41.53 -13.88
CA GLN A 507 -1.84 -40.83 -12.60
C GLN A 507 -0.85 -39.65 -12.69
N HIS A 508 -1.21 -38.49 -12.13
CA HIS A 508 -0.33 -37.32 -12.14
C HIS A 508 1.03 -37.65 -11.47
N PRO A 509 2.16 -37.23 -12.05
CA PRO A 509 3.46 -37.37 -11.42
C PRO A 509 3.48 -36.70 -10.04
N LEU A 510 4.20 -37.30 -9.08
CA LEU A 510 4.27 -36.79 -7.70
C LEU A 510 4.76 -35.33 -7.65
N ASP A 511 5.68 -34.97 -8.54
CA ASP A 511 6.24 -33.62 -8.65
C ASP A 511 5.18 -32.60 -9.11
N VAL A 512 4.26 -33.00 -9.99
CA VAL A 512 3.16 -32.14 -10.46
C VAL A 512 2.10 -31.98 -9.36
N ALA A 513 1.75 -33.05 -8.65
CA ALA A 513 0.81 -32.98 -7.53
C ALA A 513 1.35 -32.15 -6.36
N THR A 514 2.65 -32.26 -6.06
CA THR A 514 3.30 -31.43 -5.04
C THR A 514 3.43 -29.97 -5.48
N LEU A 515 3.72 -29.71 -6.75
CA LEU A 515 3.71 -28.36 -7.30
C LEU A 515 2.30 -27.74 -7.26
N GLU A 516 1.27 -28.49 -7.62
CA GLU A 516 -0.12 -27.99 -7.59
C GLU A 516 -0.57 -27.65 -6.17
N THR A 517 -0.28 -28.52 -5.20
CA THR A 517 -0.63 -28.28 -3.79
C THR A 517 0.15 -27.10 -3.21
N THR A 518 1.44 -26.98 -3.52
CA THR A 518 2.26 -25.85 -3.08
C THR A 518 1.83 -24.55 -3.74
N ALA A 519 1.54 -24.54 -5.05
CA ALA A 519 1.02 -23.37 -5.77
C ALA A 519 -0.36 -22.92 -5.26
N LYS A 520 -1.26 -23.86 -4.96
CA LYS A 520 -2.57 -23.55 -4.34
C LYS A 520 -2.39 -22.95 -2.95
N SER A 521 -1.48 -23.49 -2.14
CA SER A 521 -1.17 -22.97 -0.81
C SER A 521 -0.61 -21.55 -0.88
N THR A 522 0.40 -21.31 -1.71
CA THR A 522 1.02 -19.98 -1.85
C THR A 522 0.06 -18.96 -2.46
N ALA A 523 -0.77 -19.35 -3.43
CA ALA A 523 -1.82 -18.48 -3.97
C ALA A 523 -2.85 -18.10 -2.89
N GLY A 524 -3.25 -19.06 -2.04
CA GLY A 524 -4.13 -18.81 -0.90
C GLY A 524 -3.50 -17.86 0.13
N GLU A 525 -2.23 -18.05 0.46
CA GLU A 525 -1.48 -17.15 1.35
C GLU A 525 -1.38 -15.73 0.79
N LEU A 526 -1.01 -15.58 -0.48
CA LEU A 526 -0.92 -14.28 -1.15
C LEU A 526 -2.29 -13.58 -1.24
N SER A 527 -3.34 -14.31 -1.60
CA SER A 527 -4.72 -13.79 -1.60
C SER A 527 -5.14 -13.32 -0.21
N GLY A 528 -4.81 -14.09 0.83
CA GLY A 528 -5.05 -13.72 2.22
C GLY A 528 -4.28 -12.46 2.65
N LEU A 529 -3.02 -12.31 2.22
CA LEU A 529 -2.21 -11.12 2.50
C LEU A 529 -2.72 -9.89 1.75
N VAL A 530 -3.09 -10.01 0.48
CA VAL A 530 -3.71 -8.93 -0.29
C VAL A 530 -5.01 -8.48 0.39
N SER A 531 -5.84 -9.43 0.82
CA SER A 531 -7.08 -9.13 1.55
C SER A 531 -6.80 -8.42 2.88
N ARG A 532 -5.75 -8.81 3.61
CA ARG A 532 -5.32 -8.14 4.85
C ARG A 532 -4.81 -6.73 4.59
N LEU A 533 -3.97 -6.54 3.57
CA LEU A 533 -3.47 -5.23 3.16
C LEU A 533 -4.60 -4.29 2.73
N GLN A 534 -5.52 -4.79 1.89
CA GLN A 534 -6.71 -4.03 1.51
C GLN A 534 -7.55 -3.64 2.73
N LYS A 535 -7.71 -4.56 3.67
CA LYS A 535 -8.42 -4.29 4.92
C LYS A 535 -7.68 -3.29 5.81
N GLU A 536 -6.36 -3.38 5.91
CA GLU A 536 -5.55 -2.47 6.73
C GLU A 536 -5.51 -1.06 6.11
N VAL A 537 -5.44 -0.96 4.79
CA VAL A 537 -5.58 0.30 4.04
C VAL A 537 -6.99 0.87 4.23
N ALA A 538 -8.03 0.04 4.12
CA ALA A 538 -9.39 0.47 4.39
C ALA A 538 -9.56 0.93 5.85
N ASP A 539 -9.10 0.15 6.83
CA ASP A 539 -9.19 0.46 8.26
C ASP A 539 -8.40 1.73 8.62
N THR A 540 -7.26 2.01 7.95
CA THR A 540 -6.47 3.23 8.16
C THR A 540 -7.06 4.46 7.46
N MET A 541 -7.66 4.30 6.28
CA MET A 541 -8.37 5.36 5.55
C MET A 541 -9.74 5.68 6.17
N ASP A 542 -10.48 4.65 6.59
CA ASP A 542 -11.82 4.74 7.20
C ASP A 542 -11.78 4.93 8.71
N ALA A 543 -10.62 4.82 9.36
CA ALA A 543 -10.47 5.25 10.74
C ALA A 543 -10.97 6.70 10.84
N GLY A 544 -12.12 6.88 11.49
CA GLY A 544 -12.81 8.17 11.54
C GLY A 544 -11.96 9.31 12.14
N ARG A 545 -10.82 8.99 12.76
CA ARG A 545 -9.79 9.93 13.22
C ARG A 545 -8.86 10.42 12.09
N THR A 546 -8.39 9.55 11.20
CA THR A 546 -7.61 9.93 10.01
C THR A 546 -8.48 10.66 9.02
N LYS A 547 -9.71 10.17 8.76
CA LYS A 547 -10.70 10.88 7.93
C LYS A 547 -11.07 12.26 8.50
N ARG A 548 -11.25 12.40 9.82
CA ARG A 548 -11.47 13.71 10.47
C ARG A 548 -10.25 14.61 10.46
N LYS A 549 -9.03 14.06 10.57
CA LYS A 549 -7.80 14.85 10.48
C LYS A 549 -7.53 15.33 9.06
N LEU A 550 -7.75 14.46 8.07
CA LEU A 550 -7.64 14.80 6.65
C LEU A 550 -8.73 15.81 6.28
N GLY A 551 -9.97 15.56 6.70
CA GLY A 551 -11.08 16.51 6.56
C GLY A 551 -10.79 17.84 7.24
N ALA A 552 -10.36 17.86 8.49
CA ALA A 552 -9.98 19.10 9.19
C ALA A 552 -8.75 19.78 8.57
N PHE A 553 -7.83 19.04 7.97
CA PHE A 553 -6.70 19.60 7.24
C PHE A 553 -7.17 20.26 5.94
N VAL A 554 -8.02 19.59 5.16
CA VAL A 554 -8.64 20.12 3.93
C VAL A 554 -9.54 21.31 4.26
N ASP A 555 -10.35 21.24 5.31
CA ASP A 555 -11.22 22.33 5.76
C ASP A 555 -10.38 23.52 6.24
N ARG A 556 -9.27 23.28 6.93
CA ARG A 556 -8.35 24.32 7.38
C ARG A 556 -7.60 24.95 6.21
N TRP A 557 -7.16 24.13 5.26
CA TRP A 557 -6.56 24.59 4.01
C TRP A 557 -7.52 25.48 3.23
N ASN A 558 -8.76 25.03 3.05
CA ASN A 558 -9.82 25.80 2.40
C ASN A 558 -10.20 27.07 3.19
N ALA A 559 -10.17 27.01 4.52
CA ALA A 559 -10.45 28.18 5.37
C ALA A 559 -9.31 29.20 5.36
N GLU A 560 -8.05 28.76 5.31
CA GLU A 560 -6.87 29.61 5.14
C GLU A 560 -6.89 30.28 3.76
N GLN A 561 -7.30 29.56 2.71
CA GLN A 561 -7.54 30.12 1.38
C GLN A 561 -8.70 31.14 1.31
N HIS A 562 -9.71 31.02 2.18
CA HIS A 562 -10.81 31.99 2.26
C HIS A 562 -10.53 33.18 3.19
N MET A 563 -9.62 33.05 4.16
CA MET A 563 -9.20 34.15 5.04
C MET A 563 -8.17 35.07 4.39
N GLY A 564 -7.38 34.59 3.42
CA GLY A 564 -6.46 35.41 2.63
C GLY A 564 -7.12 36.33 1.58
N LYS A 565 -8.45 36.27 1.42
CA LYS A 565 -9.23 37.07 0.45
C LYS A 565 -10.03 38.22 1.07
N ARG A 566 -9.66 38.71 2.27
CA ARG A 566 -10.31 39.88 2.90
C ARG A 566 -9.35 41.02 3.17
#